data_AF-A0A060WH67-F1
#
_entry.id   AF-A0A060WH67-F1
#
_cell.length_a   1.000
_cell.length_b   1.000
_cell.length_c   1.000
_cell.angle_alpha   90.00
_cell.angle_beta   90.00
_cell.angle_gamma   90.00
#
_symmetry.space_group_name_H-M   'P 1'
#
loop_
_entity.id
_entity.type
_entity.pdbx_description
1 polymer ?
#
loop_
_entity_poly.entity_id
_entity_poly.type
_entity_poly.pdbx_seq_one_letter_code
_entity_poly.pdbx_strand_id
1 'polypeptide(L)'
;MTRRSCVIYATGIVCAHLLIVGIALVVAQVFQTMIHNRLKKELTLTEASRVFESWKNPPPPVYMEYYFFNVTNPEVFLAGGKAVVTQIGPYTYREYRPRENVTFLENGTKVYALNPKSFVFVPEKSRGNPEVDILRTVNIPAVAVMSELNSYSFLLRTFVSIYMKSLGVEIFMTRTVHEVLWGFKDPLLTKIHSIRPEVDEMFGLMWKVGSVCV
;
A
#
# COMPACT_ATOMS: atom_id res chain seq x y z
N MET A 1 78.78 1.42 22.10
CA MET A 1 77.99 1.95 20.96
C MET A 1 77.12 0.90 20.28
N THR A 2 77.51 -0.38 20.27
CA THR A 2 76.81 -1.49 19.58
C THR A 2 75.37 -1.77 20.03
N ARG A 3 75.06 -1.60 21.32
CA ARG A 3 73.72 -1.87 21.88
C ARG A 3 72.63 -0.89 21.39
N ARG A 4 72.98 0.36 21.07
CA ARG A 4 72.02 1.37 20.55
C ARG A 4 71.68 1.13 19.08
N SER A 5 72.66 0.70 18.28
CA SER A 5 72.45 0.39 16.85
C SER A 5 71.55 -0.84 16.66
N CYS A 6 71.72 -1.89 17.48
CA CYS A 6 70.90 -3.10 17.39
C CYS A 6 69.41 -2.82 17.69
N VAL A 7 69.12 -1.93 18.64
CA VAL A 7 67.75 -1.50 18.94
C VAL A 7 67.13 -0.74 17.76
N ILE A 8 67.90 0.12 17.09
CA ILE A 8 67.42 0.86 15.91
C ILE A 8 67.06 -0.10 14.76
N TYR A 9 67.92 -1.07 14.46
CA TYR A 9 67.62 -2.08 13.44
C TYR A 9 66.42 -2.95 13.81
N ALA A 10 66.31 -3.39 15.06
CA ALA A 10 65.16 -4.15 15.55
C ALA A 10 63.86 -3.35 15.42
N THR A 11 63.86 -2.07 15.80
CA THR A 11 62.68 -1.20 15.63
C THR A 11 62.32 -0.98 14.16
N GLY A 12 63.31 -0.82 13.28
CA GLY A 12 63.08 -0.68 11.85
C GLY A 12 62.43 -1.93 11.23
N ILE A 13 62.89 -3.12 11.62
CA ILE A 13 62.31 -4.40 11.18
C ILE A 13 60.86 -4.54 11.67
N VAL A 14 60.59 -4.24 12.94
CA VAL A 14 59.23 -4.28 13.50
C VAL A 14 58.29 -3.31 12.79
N CYS A 15 58.73 -2.07 12.55
CA CYS A 15 57.94 -1.08 11.81
C CYS A 15 57.67 -1.53 10.36
N ALA A 16 58.68 -2.07 9.68
CA ALA A 16 58.51 -2.60 8.32
C ALA A 16 57.53 -3.78 8.30
N HIS A 17 57.59 -4.67 9.29
CA HIS A 17 56.65 -5.81 9.40
C HIS A 17 55.22 -5.35 9.67
N LEU A 18 55.02 -4.40 10.59
CA LEU A 18 53.68 -3.84 10.85
C LEU A 18 53.11 -3.12 9.62
N LEU A 19 53.95 -2.42 8.86
CA LEU A 19 53.53 -1.75 7.63
C LEU A 19 53.15 -2.76 6.54
N ILE A 20 53.93 -3.84 6.37
CA ILE A 20 53.61 -4.93 5.43
C ILE A 20 52.30 -5.62 5.84
N VAL A 21 52.11 -5.94 7.13
CA VAL A 21 50.87 -6.54 7.63
C VAL A 21 49.69 -5.60 7.45
N GLY A 22 49.85 -4.30 7.72
CA GLY A 22 48.83 -3.29 7.50
C GLY A 22 48.39 -3.21 6.03
N ILE A 23 49.36 -3.14 5.10
CA ILE A 23 49.08 -3.15 3.66
C ILE A 23 48.41 -4.47 3.25
N ALA A 24 48.89 -5.61 3.74
CA ALA A 24 48.31 -6.91 3.44
C ALA A 24 46.84 -7.02 3.90
N LEU A 25 46.51 -6.51 5.10
CA LEU A 25 45.13 -6.48 5.62
C LEU A 25 44.22 -5.56 4.80
N VAL A 26 44.74 -4.43 4.30
CA VAL A 26 44.00 -3.50 3.43
C VAL A 26 43.76 -4.13 2.05
N VAL A 27 44.80 -4.71 1.44
CA VAL A 27 44.71 -5.39 0.14
C VAL A 27 43.78 -6.60 0.22
N ALA A 28 43.85 -7.37 1.30
CA ALA A 28 42.96 -8.51 1.54
C ALA A 28 41.54 -8.08 1.98
N GLN A 29 41.26 -6.78 2.09
CA GLN A 29 39.94 -6.22 2.41
C GLN A 29 39.29 -6.84 3.66
N VAL A 30 40.08 -7.25 4.65
CA VAL A 30 39.61 -8.05 5.80
C VAL A 30 38.50 -7.33 6.57
N PHE A 31 38.67 -6.02 6.78
CA PHE A 31 37.67 -5.19 7.45
C PHE A 31 36.35 -5.13 6.68
N GLN A 32 36.41 -4.91 5.35
CA GLN A 32 35.22 -4.87 4.50
C GLN A 32 34.48 -6.21 4.52
N THR A 33 35.20 -7.33 4.43
CA THR A 33 34.63 -8.68 4.50
C THR A 33 33.97 -8.97 5.85
N MET A 34 34.61 -8.57 6.96
CA MET A 34 34.01 -8.73 8.29
C MET A 34 32.72 -7.91 8.44
N ILE A 35 32.74 -6.64 8.01
CA ILE A 35 31.55 -5.79 8.04
C ILE A 35 30.44 -6.36 7.14
N HIS A 36 30.78 -6.77 5.91
CA HIS A 36 29.83 -7.37 4.98
C HIS A 36 29.18 -8.63 5.56
N ASN A 37 29.97 -9.54 6.14
CA ASN A 37 29.44 -10.76 6.76
C ASN A 37 28.55 -10.47 7.97
N ARG A 38 28.91 -9.46 8.78
CA ARG A 38 28.09 -9.04 9.92
C ARG A 38 26.77 -8.40 9.48
N LEU A 39 26.83 -7.49 8.50
CA LEU A 39 25.63 -6.88 7.91
C LEU A 39 24.74 -7.94 7.26
N LYS A 40 25.32 -8.86 6.49
CA LYS A 40 24.58 -9.96 5.86
C LYS A 40 23.86 -10.80 6.92
N LYS A 41 24.46 -11.07 8.09
CA LYS A 41 23.80 -11.85 9.15
C LYS A 41 22.68 -11.08 9.86
N GLU A 42 22.87 -9.79 10.09
CA GLU A 42 21.91 -8.97 10.85
C GLU A 42 20.74 -8.45 9.98
N LEU A 43 20.98 -8.20 8.69
CA LEU A 43 20.00 -7.63 7.76
C LEU A 43 19.27 -8.68 6.93
N THR A 44 19.78 -9.91 6.83
CA THR A 44 19.04 -10.97 6.12
C THR A 44 17.81 -11.34 6.92
N LEU A 45 16.70 -11.55 6.21
CA LEU A 45 15.47 -11.98 6.83
C LEU A 45 15.61 -13.46 7.16
N THR A 46 15.85 -13.76 8.43
CA THR A 46 15.95 -15.11 8.99
C THR A 46 15.32 -15.07 10.38
N GLU A 47 14.81 -16.18 10.90
CA GLU A 47 14.16 -16.19 12.23
C GLU A 47 15.09 -15.71 13.35
N ALA A 48 16.40 -15.86 13.18
CA ALA A 48 17.40 -15.43 14.15
C ALA A 48 17.85 -13.96 13.99
N SER A 49 17.44 -13.27 12.92
CA SER A 49 17.89 -11.89 12.68
C SER A 49 17.05 -10.86 13.43
N ARG A 50 17.70 -9.77 13.84
CA ARG A 50 17.04 -8.69 14.58
C ARG A 50 15.95 -7.99 13.78
N VAL A 51 16.08 -7.99 12.46
CA VAL A 51 15.12 -7.33 11.56
C VAL A 51 13.83 -8.14 11.38
N PHE A 52 13.83 -9.43 11.70
CA PHE A 52 12.70 -10.31 11.47
C PHE A 52 11.46 -9.88 12.26
N GLU A 53 11.60 -9.56 13.55
CA GLU A 53 10.46 -9.15 14.38
C GLU A 53 9.86 -7.81 13.93
N SER A 54 10.70 -6.81 13.61
CA SER A 54 10.21 -5.54 13.06
C SER A 54 9.63 -5.69 11.66
N TRP A 55 10.10 -6.65 10.86
CA TRP A 55 9.48 -6.98 9.59
C TRP A 55 8.15 -7.70 9.80
N LYS A 56 8.07 -8.66 10.71
CA LYS A 56 6.86 -9.42 11.00
C LYS A 56 5.77 -8.55 11.61
N ASN A 57 6.15 -7.68 12.55
CA ASN A 57 5.29 -6.74 13.24
C ASN A 57 5.87 -5.33 13.09
N PRO A 58 5.59 -4.65 11.96
CA PRO A 58 6.06 -3.27 11.73
C PRO A 58 5.66 -2.35 12.89
N PRO A 59 6.61 -1.64 13.52
CA PRO A 59 6.30 -0.82 14.67
C PRO A 59 5.33 0.33 14.30
N PRO A 60 4.44 0.76 15.22
CA PRO A 60 3.38 1.72 14.94
C PRO A 60 3.87 3.19 14.82
N PRO A 61 3.02 4.13 14.34
CA PRO A 61 1.81 3.96 13.53
C PRO A 61 1.96 4.53 12.11
N VAL A 62 1.42 3.82 11.11
CA VAL A 62 1.17 4.37 9.76
C VAL A 62 -0.26 4.91 9.73
N TYR A 63 -0.42 6.16 9.30
CA TYR A 63 -1.73 6.77 9.10
C TYR A 63 -2.00 6.91 7.60
N MET A 64 -3.21 6.54 7.20
CA MET A 64 -3.77 6.75 5.87
C MET A 64 -4.84 7.83 5.97
N GLU A 65 -4.64 8.93 5.26
CA GLU A 65 -5.57 10.05 5.21
C GLU A 65 -6.27 10.08 3.85
N TYR A 66 -7.60 10.01 3.86
CA TYR A 66 -8.39 10.07 2.65
C TYR A 66 -8.99 11.46 2.45
N TYR A 67 -8.85 11.98 1.25
CA TYR A 67 -9.44 13.23 0.80
C TYR A 67 -10.30 12.96 -0.43
N PHE A 68 -11.51 13.52 -0.45
CA PHE A 68 -12.47 13.34 -1.53
C PHE A 68 -12.84 14.67 -2.17
N PHE A 69 -13.29 14.62 -3.41
CA PHE A 69 -13.83 15.78 -4.13
C PHE A 69 -15.34 15.67 -4.20
N ASN A 70 -16.03 16.49 -3.41
CA ASN A 70 -17.47 16.59 -3.40
C ASN A 70 -17.95 17.52 -4.51
N VAL A 71 -18.76 17.01 -5.43
CA VAL A 71 -19.29 17.76 -6.58
C VAL A 71 -20.43 18.67 -6.13
N THR A 72 -20.36 19.98 -6.40
CA THR A 72 -21.36 20.96 -5.94
C THR A 72 -22.42 21.31 -7.00
N ASN A 73 -22.10 21.16 -8.29
CA ASN A 73 -22.95 21.56 -9.43
C ASN A 73 -23.22 20.43 -10.45
N PRO A 74 -23.76 19.27 -10.04
CA PRO A 74 -23.93 18.13 -10.95
C PRO A 74 -24.80 18.46 -12.18
N GLU A 75 -25.91 19.17 -12.00
CA GLU A 75 -26.82 19.57 -13.10
C GLU A 75 -26.11 20.39 -14.19
N VAL A 76 -25.28 21.35 -13.76
CA VAL A 76 -24.51 22.21 -14.68
C VAL A 76 -23.49 21.39 -15.45
N PHE A 77 -22.83 20.42 -14.79
CA PHE A 77 -21.91 19.52 -15.45
C PHE A 77 -22.62 18.61 -16.47
N LEU A 78 -23.79 18.06 -16.11
CA LEU A 78 -24.59 17.22 -17.01
C LEU A 78 -25.10 17.99 -18.23
N ALA A 79 -25.33 19.31 -18.10
CA ALA A 79 -25.68 20.19 -19.22
C ALA A 79 -24.48 20.58 -20.12
N GLY A 80 -23.28 20.04 -19.86
CA GLY A 80 -22.06 20.32 -20.62
C GLY A 80 -21.19 21.45 -20.04
N GLY A 81 -21.55 21.97 -18.87
CA GLY A 81 -20.74 22.94 -18.13
C GLY A 81 -19.56 22.30 -17.40
N LYS A 82 -18.70 23.13 -16.79
CA LYS A 82 -17.53 22.66 -16.02
C LYS A 82 -17.93 22.21 -14.62
N ALA A 83 -17.43 21.05 -14.18
CA ALA A 83 -17.61 20.58 -12.81
C ALA A 83 -16.89 21.47 -11.80
N VAL A 84 -17.56 21.77 -10.70
CA VAL A 84 -17.05 22.44 -9.51
C VAL A 84 -17.05 21.43 -8.38
N VAL A 85 -15.90 21.29 -7.73
CA VAL A 85 -15.68 20.35 -6.64
C VAL A 85 -15.13 21.06 -5.41
N THR A 86 -15.43 20.50 -4.25
CA THR A 86 -14.90 20.94 -2.96
C THR A 86 -14.20 19.77 -2.28
N GLN A 87 -12.96 19.97 -1.84
CA GLN A 87 -12.23 18.93 -1.15
C GLN A 87 -12.80 18.72 0.26
N ILE A 88 -13.03 17.47 0.64
CA ILE A 88 -13.44 17.06 1.99
C ILE A 88 -12.45 16.04 2.54
N GLY A 89 -12.11 16.17 3.82
CA GLY A 89 -11.11 15.37 4.51
C GLY A 89 -10.23 16.21 5.45
N PRO A 90 -9.24 15.59 6.11
CA PRO A 90 -8.93 14.16 6.02
C PRO A 90 -9.97 13.28 6.73
N TYR A 91 -10.13 12.04 6.26
CA TYR A 91 -10.67 10.93 7.05
C TYR A 91 -9.52 9.97 7.30
N THR A 92 -9.09 9.91 8.56
CA THR A 92 -7.81 9.30 8.94
C THR A 92 -8.03 7.92 9.54
N TYR A 93 -7.31 6.94 9.01
CA TYR A 93 -7.29 5.57 9.50
C TYR A 93 -5.87 5.18 9.88
N ARG A 94 -5.71 4.54 11.03
CA ARG A 94 -4.48 3.86 11.42
C ARG A 94 -4.43 2.50 10.76
N GLU A 95 -3.36 2.23 10.03
CA GLU A 95 -3.18 0.97 9.33
C GLU A 95 -2.25 0.02 10.11
N TYR A 96 -2.70 -1.21 10.29
CA TYR A 96 -1.94 -2.32 10.85
C TYR A 96 -1.65 -3.34 9.74
N ARG A 97 -0.40 -3.79 9.67
CA ARG A 97 0.10 -4.71 8.63
C ARG A 97 0.96 -5.83 9.23
N PRO A 98 0.44 -6.64 10.17
CA PRO A 98 1.18 -7.78 10.67
C PRO A 98 1.38 -8.78 9.54
N ARG A 99 2.55 -9.42 9.49
CA ARG A 99 2.81 -10.53 8.57
C ARG A 99 2.48 -11.84 9.25
N GLU A 100 1.60 -12.62 8.63
CA GLU A 100 1.10 -13.90 9.15
C GLU A 100 1.58 -15.06 8.28
N ASN A 101 1.54 -16.29 8.82
CA ASN A 101 1.90 -17.52 8.12
C ASN A 101 3.25 -17.42 7.40
N VAL A 102 4.27 -16.93 8.12
CA VAL A 102 5.61 -16.75 7.59
C VAL A 102 6.29 -18.11 7.44
N THR A 103 6.71 -18.43 6.21
CA THR A 103 7.39 -19.70 5.88
C THR A 103 8.64 -19.43 5.08
N PHE A 104 9.77 -19.98 5.51
CA PHE A 104 11.03 -19.95 4.76
C PHE A 104 11.10 -21.10 3.77
N LEU A 105 11.44 -20.78 2.52
CA LEU A 105 11.53 -21.70 1.40
C LEU A 105 12.96 -21.68 0.84
N GLU A 106 13.33 -22.74 0.11
CA GLU A 106 14.65 -22.84 -0.56
C GLU A 106 15.83 -22.56 0.39
N ASN A 107 15.85 -23.25 1.54
CA ASN A 107 16.86 -23.12 2.59
C ASN A 107 17.02 -21.66 3.10
N GLY A 108 15.93 -20.89 3.17
CA GLY A 108 15.93 -19.51 3.66
C GLY A 108 16.27 -18.46 2.62
N THR A 109 16.38 -18.84 1.34
CA THR A 109 16.58 -17.89 0.24
C THR A 109 15.28 -17.16 -0.12
N LYS A 110 14.13 -17.80 0.11
CA LYS A 110 12.81 -17.22 -0.14
C LYS A 110 11.98 -17.22 1.14
N VAL A 111 11.09 -16.23 1.23
CA VAL A 111 10.10 -16.13 2.31
C VAL A 111 8.73 -15.98 1.69
N TYR A 112 7.78 -16.76 2.19
CA TYR A 112 6.35 -16.57 1.96
C TYR A 112 5.74 -15.99 3.22
N ALA A 113 4.84 -15.00 3.08
CA ALA A 113 4.07 -14.47 4.19
C ALA A 113 2.77 -13.85 3.67
N LEU A 114 1.71 -13.97 4.46
CA LEU A 114 0.49 -13.20 4.29
C LEU A 114 0.70 -11.81 4.88
N ASN A 115 0.08 -10.79 4.26
CA ASN A 115 0.16 -9.41 4.71
C ASN A 115 -1.27 -8.85 4.89
N PRO A 116 -2.05 -9.39 5.84
CA PRO A 116 -3.36 -8.85 6.16
C PRO A 116 -3.22 -7.38 6.57
N LYS A 117 -4.16 -6.56 6.11
CA LYS A 117 -4.25 -5.15 6.45
C LYS A 117 -5.50 -4.93 7.27
N SER A 118 -5.39 -4.16 8.34
CA SER A 118 -6.55 -3.63 9.05
C SER A 118 -6.45 -2.14 9.23
N PHE A 119 -7.61 -1.48 9.15
CA PHE A 119 -7.74 -0.03 9.22
C PHE A 119 -8.63 0.32 10.41
N VAL A 120 -8.12 1.14 11.32
CA VAL A 120 -8.86 1.62 12.50
C VAL A 120 -9.08 3.10 12.34
N PHE A 121 -10.34 3.55 12.32
CA PHE A 121 -10.66 4.97 12.18
C PHE A 121 -10.12 5.78 13.37
N VAL A 122 -9.67 7.00 13.10
CA VAL A 122 -9.10 7.93 14.11
C VAL A 122 -9.92 9.22 14.08
N PRO A 123 -10.98 9.33 14.89
CA PRO A 123 -11.86 10.49 14.90
C PRO A 123 -11.13 11.81 15.18
N GLU A 124 -10.15 11.80 16.08
CA GLU A 124 -9.45 13.01 16.54
C GLU A 124 -8.52 13.58 15.47
N LYS A 125 -8.18 12.80 14.44
CA LYS A 125 -7.37 13.22 13.29
C LYS A 125 -8.21 13.36 12.02
N SER A 126 -9.53 13.33 12.14
CA SER A 126 -10.45 13.36 11.01
C SER A 126 -11.31 14.62 11.06
N ARG A 127 -11.74 15.07 9.89
CA ARG A 127 -12.64 16.22 9.75
C ARG A 127 -14.02 15.96 10.38
N GLY A 128 -14.51 14.73 10.30
CA GLY A 128 -15.84 14.34 10.72
C GLY A 128 -16.02 12.82 10.74
N ASN A 129 -17.25 12.35 10.87
CA ASN A 129 -17.56 10.93 10.95
C ASN A 129 -17.84 10.38 9.53
N PRO A 130 -17.03 9.44 9.01
CA PRO A 130 -17.22 8.89 7.67
C PRO A 130 -18.53 8.13 7.47
N GLU A 131 -19.15 7.61 8.54
CA GLU A 131 -20.46 6.92 8.47
C GLU A 131 -21.64 7.88 8.34
N VAL A 132 -21.43 9.17 8.61
CA VAL A 132 -22.48 10.19 8.58
C VAL A 132 -22.24 11.20 7.46
N ASP A 133 -20.99 11.56 7.22
CA ASP A 133 -20.62 12.57 6.24
C ASP A 133 -20.93 12.11 4.81
N ILE A 134 -21.76 12.89 4.13
CA ILE A 134 -22.23 12.60 2.78
C ILE A 134 -21.27 13.17 1.73
N LEU A 135 -20.97 12.33 0.73
CA LEU A 135 -20.17 12.64 -0.44
C LEU A 135 -21.00 12.43 -1.70
N ARG A 136 -21.10 13.48 -2.53
CA ARG A 136 -21.60 13.39 -3.90
C ARG A 136 -20.43 13.30 -4.87
N THR A 137 -20.29 12.15 -5.51
CA THR A 137 -19.19 11.84 -6.44
C THR A 137 -19.71 11.05 -7.65
N VAL A 138 -18.82 10.74 -8.59
CA VAL A 138 -19.16 9.95 -9.79
C VAL A 138 -19.60 8.54 -9.37
N ASN A 139 -20.66 8.04 -9.98
CA ASN A 139 -21.12 6.67 -9.86
C ASN A 139 -20.17 5.74 -10.64
N ILE A 140 -19.06 5.36 -10.00
CA ILE A 140 -18.00 4.55 -10.62
C ILE A 140 -18.53 3.19 -11.13
N PRO A 141 -19.38 2.44 -10.40
CA PRO A 141 -20.01 1.23 -10.93
C PRO A 141 -20.73 1.45 -12.27
N ALA A 142 -21.58 2.47 -12.35
CA ALA A 142 -22.31 2.77 -13.58
C ALA A 142 -21.37 3.15 -14.73
N VAL A 143 -20.33 3.96 -14.45
CA VAL A 143 -19.32 4.34 -15.46
C VAL A 143 -18.51 3.14 -15.93
N ALA A 144 -18.12 2.23 -15.03
CA ALA A 144 -17.39 1.01 -15.38
C ALA A 144 -18.22 0.10 -16.30
N VAL A 145 -19.51 -0.11 -15.97
CA VAL A 145 -20.44 -0.86 -16.82
C VAL A 145 -20.59 -0.20 -18.18
N MET A 146 -20.79 1.12 -18.24
CA MET A 146 -20.88 1.85 -19.52
C MET A 146 -19.58 1.75 -20.33
N SER A 147 -18.42 1.77 -19.68
CA SER A 147 -17.12 1.61 -20.33
C SER A 147 -16.96 0.21 -20.93
N GLU A 148 -17.34 -0.83 -20.18
CA GLU A 148 -17.28 -2.23 -20.64
C GLU A 148 -18.18 -2.47 -21.87
N LEU A 149 -19.37 -1.84 -21.89
CA LEU A 149 -20.32 -1.93 -22.99
C LEU A 149 -19.80 -1.35 -24.33
N ASN A 150 -18.75 -0.52 -24.32
CA ASN A 150 -18.17 0.01 -25.55
C ASN A 150 -17.56 -1.08 -26.45
N SER A 151 -17.25 -2.26 -25.89
CA SER A 151 -16.76 -3.42 -26.64
C SER A 151 -17.86 -4.22 -27.34
N TYR A 152 -19.14 -3.95 -27.03
CA TYR A 152 -20.29 -4.68 -27.55
C TYR A 152 -20.99 -3.94 -28.70
N SER A 153 -21.91 -4.63 -29.39
CA SER A 153 -22.67 -4.06 -30.50
C SER A 153 -23.51 -2.85 -30.07
N PHE A 154 -23.69 -1.90 -31.00
CA PHE A 154 -24.45 -0.66 -30.77
C PHE A 154 -25.87 -0.92 -30.22
N LEU A 155 -26.54 -1.96 -30.73
CA LEU A 155 -27.88 -2.35 -30.27
C LEU A 155 -27.86 -2.74 -28.80
N LEU A 156 -26.96 -3.64 -28.39
CA LEU A 156 -26.88 -4.09 -27.00
C LEU A 156 -26.53 -2.92 -26.07
N ARG A 157 -25.55 -2.08 -26.44
CA ARG A 157 -25.19 -0.88 -25.68
C ARG A 157 -26.39 0.04 -25.49
N THR A 158 -27.19 0.25 -26.53
CA THR A 158 -28.40 1.10 -26.49
C THR A 158 -29.45 0.51 -25.55
N PHE A 159 -29.75 -0.80 -25.67
CA PHE A 159 -30.70 -1.48 -24.78
C PHE A 159 -30.29 -1.39 -23.32
N VAL A 160 -29.02 -1.66 -23.00
CA VAL A 160 -28.52 -1.59 -21.61
C VAL A 160 -28.55 -0.15 -21.09
N SER A 161 -28.21 0.84 -21.92
CA SER A 161 -28.28 2.26 -21.54
C SER A 161 -29.71 2.70 -21.21
N ILE A 162 -30.71 2.27 -22.01
CA ILE A 162 -32.14 2.54 -21.74
C ILE A 162 -32.57 1.85 -20.44
N TYR A 163 -32.15 0.59 -20.22
CA TYR A 163 -32.47 -0.15 -19.02
C TYR A 163 -31.88 0.50 -17.76
N MET A 164 -30.61 0.91 -17.79
CA MET A 164 -29.96 1.65 -16.69
C MET A 164 -30.70 2.95 -16.37
N LYS A 165 -31.13 3.70 -17.40
CA LYS A 165 -31.92 4.92 -17.23
C LYS A 165 -33.28 4.63 -16.59
N SER A 166 -33.94 3.54 -16.98
CA SER A 166 -35.22 3.10 -16.38
C SER A 166 -35.08 2.74 -14.90
N LEU A 167 -33.93 2.21 -14.50
CA LEU A 167 -33.59 1.93 -13.09
C LEU A 167 -33.27 3.19 -12.27
N GLY A 168 -33.24 4.38 -12.88
CA GLY A 168 -32.83 5.61 -12.20
C GLY A 168 -31.34 5.66 -11.88
N VAL A 169 -30.50 4.92 -12.63
CA VAL A 169 -29.04 4.95 -12.44
C VAL A 169 -28.50 6.26 -13.02
N GLU A 170 -28.00 7.12 -12.13
CA GLU A 170 -27.40 8.40 -12.48
C GLU A 170 -25.86 8.32 -12.60
N ILE A 171 -25.27 9.30 -13.29
CA ILE A 171 -23.81 9.46 -13.44
C ILE A 171 -23.15 9.87 -12.12
N PHE A 172 -23.89 10.57 -11.26
CA PHE A 172 -23.45 10.91 -9.90
C PHE A 172 -24.19 10.03 -8.89
N MET A 173 -23.51 9.72 -7.80
CA MET A 173 -24.08 9.05 -6.64
C MET A 173 -23.82 9.88 -5.39
N THR A 174 -24.74 9.78 -4.44
CA THR A 174 -24.63 10.44 -3.14
C THR A 174 -24.65 9.36 -2.07
N ARG A 175 -23.53 9.20 -1.35
CA ARG A 175 -23.29 8.13 -0.36
C ARG A 175 -22.45 8.65 0.78
N THR A 176 -22.41 7.92 1.88
CA THR A 176 -21.49 8.23 2.99
C THR A 176 -20.03 8.01 2.56
N VAL A 177 -19.09 8.70 3.20
CA VAL A 177 -17.66 8.47 2.95
C VAL A 177 -17.26 7.03 3.26
N HIS A 178 -17.84 6.44 4.31
CA HIS A 178 -17.63 5.04 4.68
C HIS A 178 -18.04 4.10 3.55
N GLU A 179 -19.26 4.24 3.01
CA GLU A 179 -19.75 3.42 1.89
C GLU A 179 -18.84 3.54 0.66
N VAL A 180 -18.46 4.76 0.25
CA VAL A 180 -17.62 4.97 -0.94
C VAL A 180 -16.24 4.33 -0.77
N LEU A 181 -15.66 4.42 0.43
CA LEU A 181 -14.32 3.90 0.69
C LEU A 181 -14.34 2.38 0.88
N TRP A 182 -15.21 1.88 1.75
CA TRP A 182 -15.15 0.50 2.23
C TRP A 182 -16.14 -0.44 1.61
N GLY A 183 -17.17 0.05 0.91
CA GLY A 183 -18.11 -0.81 0.22
C GLY A 183 -19.56 -0.43 0.45
N PHE A 184 -20.35 -0.50 -0.60
CA PHE A 184 -21.81 -0.55 -0.54
C PHE A 184 -22.34 -1.53 -1.58
N LYS A 185 -23.55 -2.03 -1.34
CA LYS A 185 -24.25 -2.90 -2.30
C LYS A 185 -24.83 -2.04 -3.41
N ASP A 186 -24.35 -2.24 -4.63
CA ASP A 186 -24.83 -1.48 -5.78
C ASP A 186 -26.00 -2.19 -6.48
N PRO A 187 -27.15 -1.53 -6.72
CA PRO A 187 -28.29 -2.16 -7.36
C PRO A 187 -28.01 -2.66 -8.78
N LEU A 188 -27.19 -1.94 -9.56
CA LEU A 188 -26.84 -2.34 -10.93
C LEU A 188 -25.92 -3.56 -10.91
N LEU A 189 -24.88 -3.55 -10.07
CA LEU A 189 -23.98 -4.69 -9.93
C LEU A 189 -24.71 -5.92 -9.39
N THR A 190 -25.67 -5.76 -8.46
CA THR A 190 -26.50 -6.87 -7.96
C THR A 190 -27.30 -7.55 -9.09
N LYS A 191 -27.86 -6.75 -10.01
CA LYS A 191 -28.58 -7.30 -11.19
C LYS A 191 -27.64 -7.98 -12.16
N ILE A 192 -26.45 -7.44 -12.37
CA ILE A 192 -25.43 -8.06 -13.22
C ILE A 192 -24.93 -9.37 -12.60
N HIS A 193 -24.65 -9.39 -11.29
CA HIS A 193 -24.22 -10.57 -10.54
C HIS A 193 -25.19 -11.75 -10.71
N SER A 194 -26.50 -11.46 -10.74
CA SER A 194 -27.54 -12.47 -10.95
C SER A 194 -27.44 -13.18 -12.31
N ILE A 195 -26.83 -12.55 -13.31
CA ILE A 195 -26.61 -13.08 -14.66
C ILE A 195 -25.18 -13.61 -14.82
N ARG A 196 -24.23 -12.93 -14.17
CA ARG A 196 -22.79 -13.14 -14.22
C ARG A 196 -22.22 -13.21 -12.80
N PRO A 197 -22.25 -14.39 -12.15
CA PRO A 197 -21.84 -14.56 -10.76
C PRO A 197 -20.38 -14.14 -10.46
N GLU A 198 -19.55 -14.00 -11.48
CA GLU A 198 -18.18 -13.51 -11.38
C GLU A 198 -18.07 -12.01 -11.02
N VAL A 199 -19.11 -11.21 -11.27
CA VAL A 199 -19.14 -9.78 -10.96
C VAL A 199 -19.57 -9.59 -9.51
N ASP A 200 -18.77 -8.91 -8.69
CA ASP A 200 -19.14 -8.63 -7.29
C ASP A 200 -20.34 -7.66 -7.22
N GLU A 201 -21.27 -7.92 -6.29
CA GLU A 201 -22.42 -7.03 -6.03
C GLU A 201 -22.05 -5.79 -5.20
N MET A 202 -20.90 -5.83 -4.52
CA MET A 202 -20.37 -4.76 -3.68
C MET A 202 -19.35 -3.91 -4.44
N PHE A 203 -19.40 -2.59 -4.21
CA PHE A 203 -18.39 -1.66 -4.70
C PHE A 203 -17.89 -0.75 -3.58
N GLY A 204 -16.58 -0.60 -3.48
CA GLY A 204 -15.90 0.41 -2.66
C GLY A 204 -14.46 0.59 -3.12
N LEU A 205 -13.89 1.78 -2.98
CA LEU A 205 -12.54 2.09 -3.47
C LEU A 205 -11.45 1.21 -2.82
N MET A 206 -11.67 0.80 -1.58
CA MET A 206 -10.79 -0.05 -0.77
C MET A 206 -11.48 -1.37 -0.38
N TRP A 207 -12.55 -1.76 -1.09
CA TRP A 207 -13.24 -3.02 -0.84
C TRP A 207 -12.29 -4.21 -0.97
N LYS A 208 -12.37 -5.14 -0.01
CA LYS A 208 -11.49 -6.35 0.09
C LYS A 208 -9.98 -6.07 0.22
N VAL A 209 -9.55 -4.83 0.42
CA VAL A 209 -8.11 -4.53 0.65
C VAL A 209 -7.68 -4.93 2.07
N GLY A 210 -8.60 -4.89 3.03
CA GLY A 210 -8.36 -5.24 4.42
C GLY A 210 -9.63 -5.15 5.26
N SER A 211 -9.52 -5.49 6.53
CA SER A 211 -10.62 -5.36 7.49
C SER A 211 -10.66 -3.94 8.04
N VAL A 212 -11.86 -3.45 8.34
CA VAL A 212 -12.08 -2.07 8.79
C VAL A 212 -12.80 -2.10 10.13
N CYS A 213 -12.30 -1.31 11.08
CA CYS A 213 -12.97 -1.01 12.33
C CYS A 213 -13.21 0.50 12.37
N VAL A 214 -14.47 0.90 12.47
CA VAL A 214 -14.87 2.30 12.63
C VAL A 214 -15.08 2.61 14.10
#